data_AF-A0A1Z5JJR3-F1
#
_entry.id   AF-A0A1Z5JJR3-F1
#
_cell.length_a   1.000
_cell.length_b   1.000
_cell.length_c   1.000
_cell.angle_alpha   90.00
_cell.angle_beta   90.00
_cell.angle_gamma   90.00
#
_symmetry.space_group_name_H-M   'P 1'
#
loop_
_entity.id
_entity.type
_entity.pdbx_description
1 polymer ?
#
loop_
_entity_poly.entity_id
_entity_poly.type
_entity_poly.pdbx_seq_one_letter_code
_entity_poly.pdbx_strand_id
1 'polypeptide(L)'
;MTSNAIARHLIRKSLAQLSQGSTFTFRSHVPCSVVFQPEWRDDGVISYSEDSSIRLDVCETELQTSIGRIAPHISVNVEPLTALTTFLPTNNSLPQITVQVPEKINLSCSLFAEGSFISIPGKIEGDVALNTNGAIHAKKLRGHDIDLKAHSIIVEDLVEAARFRVKSTGRFRAKQVHCSQADIQVHDSDLPRQHTVDDPDDEKSLVDISALFISTGNDAGSGASIRVHPRRTLSHRAVRIKSNHGPVLIEANGQPRPTERNEFTQMQYPIVELGGVNGQCEVSIQESSSYSDSNWVSCQVHVDSLSAGSVSLVTADSGHVAITVDRKVAADLRLLSCLQAKETLLETGSLLAEEDDDEMIGKILKQLCDNPTKEQSDDSTTTKIQLLSPAFSKESDASFATNTLEYVTAVVENKSAEPDSRFDRQSGKVRIDGAGSQALSRFSPTAPNEHVDERPLFAVVGVGNIVLETVSWFGAIARRYGLEESERELGRTASRRGRLLVPPPTRGS
;
A
#
# COMPACT_ATOMS: atom_id res chain seq x y z
N MET A 1 14.47 14.77 51.77
CA MET A 1 14.90 14.95 50.38
C MET A 1 13.72 15.52 49.60
N THR A 2 13.65 16.84 49.54
CA THR A 2 12.58 17.60 48.88
C THR A 2 12.96 17.81 47.41
N SER A 3 12.19 17.20 46.52
CA SER A 3 12.26 17.44 45.07
C SER A 3 11.84 18.90 44.80
N ASN A 4 12.80 19.76 44.49
CA ASN A 4 12.52 21.08 43.92
C ASN A 4 12.08 20.88 42.48
N ALA A 5 10.78 20.68 42.27
CA ALA A 5 10.18 20.85 40.95
C ALA A 5 10.28 22.33 40.59
N ILE A 6 11.33 22.69 39.85
CA ILE A 6 11.43 24.00 39.20
C ILE A 6 10.22 24.10 38.28
N ALA A 7 9.30 25.01 38.60
CA ALA A 7 8.17 25.32 37.74
C ALA A 7 8.71 25.88 36.43
N ARG A 8 8.76 25.04 35.38
CA ARG A 8 9.15 25.47 34.03
C ARG A 8 8.19 26.57 33.60
N HIS A 9 8.72 27.78 33.38
CA HIS A 9 7.91 28.89 32.91
C HIS A 9 7.45 28.60 31.47
N LEU A 10 6.14 28.51 31.29
CA LEU A 10 5.52 28.31 29.97
C LEU A 10 5.26 29.68 29.35
N ILE A 11 5.94 29.98 28.24
CA ILE A 11 5.65 31.16 27.44
C ILE A 11 4.44 30.86 26.57
N ARG A 12 3.50 31.80 26.49
CA ARG A 12 2.34 31.76 25.59
C ARG A 12 2.28 33.04 24.79
N LYS A 13 2.17 32.95 23.47
CA LYS A 13 1.88 34.08 22.58
C LYS A 13 0.56 33.82 21.87
N SER A 14 -0.33 34.79 21.86
CA SER A 14 -1.59 34.75 21.11
C SER A 14 -1.31 35.01 19.62
N LEU A 15 -2.05 34.32 18.76
CA LEU A 15 -2.08 34.48 17.30
C LEU A 15 -3.48 34.98 16.93
N ALA A 16 -3.77 36.23 17.26
CA ALA A 16 -5.15 36.76 17.23
C ALA A 16 -5.73 36.88 15.81
N GLN A 17 -4.88 36.91 14.78
CA GLN A 17 -5.31 36.97 13.38
C GLN A 17 -5.55 35.58 12.77
N LEU A 18 -5.25 34.50 13.48
CA LEU A 18 -5.40 33.16 12.96
C LEU A 18 -6.87 32.73 12.96
N SER A 19 -7.45 32.61 11.77
CA SER A 19 -8.87 32.23 11.56
C SER A 19 -9.00 31.05 10.61
N GLN A 20 -10.19 30.45 10.53
CA GLN A 20 -10.43 29.38 9.55
C GLN A 20 -10.14 29.81 8.11
N GLY A 21 -9.45 28.95 7.35
CA GLY A 21 -8.99 29.22 5.98
C GLY A 21 -7.70 30.02 5.88
N SER A 22 -7.11 30.42 7.01
CA SER A 22 -5.80 31.07 7.05
C SER A 22 -4.68 30.10 6.62
N THR A 23 -3.53 30.66 6.31
CA THR A 23 -2.30 29.87 6.05
C THR A 23 -1.34 30.04 7.22
N PHE A 24 -0.92 28.92 7.82
CA PHE A 24 0.08 28.91 8.88
C PHE A 24 1.36 28.25 8.42
N THR A 25 2.47 28.97 8.53
CA THR A 25 3.81 28.49 8.19
C THR A 25 4.67 28.37 9.45
N PHE A 26 5.25 27.20 9.68
CA PHE A 26 6.18 26.96 10.77
C PHE A 26 7.53 26.51 10.23
N ARG A 27 8.62 27.15 10.65
CA ARG A 27 9.97 26.80 10.23
C ARG A 27 10.90 26.74 11.42
N SER A 28 11.71 25.69 11.50
CA SER A 28 12.76 25.57 12.51
C SER A 28 14.06 25.03 11.92
N HIS A 29 15.16 25.72 12.22
CA HIS A 29 16.53 25.23 11.99
C HIS A 29 17.13 24.57 13.23
N VAL A 30 16.42 24.59 14.36
CA VAL A 30 16.84 23.98 15.64
C VAL A 30 16.08 22.66 15.82
N PRO A 31 16.73 21.58 16.34
CA PRO A 31 16.05 20.35 16.70
C PRO A 31 14.88 20.66 17.66
N CYS A 32 13.66 20.28 17.27
CA CYS A 32 12.47 20.53 18.09
C CYS A 32 11.36 19.51 17.81
N SER A 33 10.41 19.43 18.75
CA SER A 33 9.17 18.69 18.61
C SER A 33 8.01 19.68 18.54
N VAL A 34 7.26 19.69 17.44
CA VAL A 34 6.13 20.60 17.23
C VAL A 34 4.84 19.82 17.28
N VAL A 35 3.90 20.27 18.12
CA VAL A 35 2.57 19.69 18.25
C VAL A 35 1.54 20.71 17.79
N PHE A 36 0.86 20.44 16.68
CA PHE A 36 -0.28 21.24 16.23
C PHE A 36 -1.55 20.69 16.86
N GLN A 37 -2.20 21.48 17.69
CA GLN A 37 -3.47 21.15 18.34
C GLN A 37 -4.59 21.85 17.60
N PRO A 38 -5.27 21.17 16.65
CA PRO A 38 -6.40 21.75 15.96
C PRO A 38 -7.60 21.90 16.91
N GLU A 39 -8.22 23.08 16.90
CA GLU A 39 -9.42 23.42 17.68
C GLU A 39 -10.49 24.05 16.78
N TRP A 40 -11.76 23.95 17.18
CA TRP A 40 -12.88 24.65 16.52
C TRP A 40 -12.97 26.10 16.99
N ARG A 41 -12.00 26.94 16.59
CA ARG A 41 -11.92 28.36 16.96
C ARG A 41 -11.33 29.21 15.83
N ASP A 42 -11.51 30.54 15.94
CA ASP A 42 -10.91 31.57 15.08
C ASP A 42 -9.86 32.38 15.87
N ASP A 43 -9.03 31.67 16.61
CA ASP A 43 -7.82 32.18 17.25
C ASP A 43 -6.75 31.08 17.32
N GLY A 44 -5.52 31.48 17.64
CA GLY A 44 -4.43 30.54 17.90
C GLY A 44 -3.61 30.94 19.11
N VAL A 45 -2.89 29.96 19.65
CA VAL A 45 -1.94 30.16 20.75
C VAL A 45 -0.71 29.32 20.48
N ILE A 46 0.46 29.95 20.49
CA ILE A 46 1.73 29.23 20.50
C ILE A 46 2.29 29.20 21.92
N SER A 47 2.74 28.04 22.37
CA SER A 47 3.27 27.83 23.71
C SER A 47 4.53 26.96 23.70
N TYR A 48 5.49 27.33 24.54
CA TYR A 48 6.80 26.65 24.65
C TYR A 48 7.44 26.95 26.01
N SER A 49 8.36 26.10 26.46
CA SER A 49 9.05 26.28 27.75
C SER A 49 10.15 27.33 27.64
N GLU A 50 10.25 28.28 28.59
CA GLU A 50 11.28 29.34 28.60
C GLU A 50 12.71 28.78 28.66
N ASP A 51 12.89 27.59 29.25
CA ASP A 51 14.17 26.86 29.30
C ASP A 51 14.63 26.31 27.93
N SER A 52 13.83 26.45 26.88
CA SER A 52 14.26 26.07 25.54
C SER A 52 15.16 27.16 24.99
N SER A 53 16.40 26.81 24.59
CA SER A 53 17.40 27.70 24.01
C SER A 53 17.01 28.20 22.60
N ILE A 54 15.76 28.62 22.43
CA ILE A 54 15.13 29.01 21.18
C ILE A 54 14.46 30.38 21.33
N ARG A 55 14.40 31.09 20.21
CA ARG A 55 13.66 32.33 20.02
C ARG A 55 12.60 32.08 18.96
N LEU A 56 11.36 32.48 19.25
CA LEU A 56 10.27 32.46 18.29
C LEU A 56 10.05 33.86 17.70
N ASP A 57 10.27 33.98 16.40
CA ASP A 57 9.86 35.12 15.60
C ASP A 57 8.51 34.82 14.95
N VAL A 58 7.52 35.70 15.16
CA VAL A 58 6.14 35.52 14.70
C VAL A 58 5.79 36.73 13.85
N CYS A 59 5.44 36.48 12.60
CA CYS A 59 5.03 37.50 11.64
C CYS A 59 3.62 37.20 11.15
N GLU A 60 2.72 38.16 11.27
CA GLU A 60 1.34 38.10 10.78
C GLU A 60 1.21 39.04 9.59
N THR A 61 0.76 38.50 8.46
CA THR A 61 0.61 39.22 7.18
C THR A 61 -0.69 38.83 6.52
N GLU A 62 -1.15 39.61 5.56
CA GLU A 62 -2.31 39.29 4.74
C GLU A 62 -1.84 38.84 3.35
N LEU A 63 -2.30 37.67 2.90
CA LEU A 63 -2.00 37.14 1.56
C LEU A 63 -3.28 37.07 0.73
N GLN A 64 -3.15 37.44 -0.55
CA GLN A 64 -4.20 37.19 -1.52
C GLN A 64 -4.16 35.71 -1.93
N THR A 65 -5.23 34.98 -1.62
CA THR A 65 -5.44 33.58 -2.00
C THR A 65 -5.61 33.44 -3.52
N SER A 66 -5.50 32.21 -4.03
CA SER A 66 -5.71 31.87 -5.45
C SER A 66 -7.10 32.24 -6.00
N ILE A 67 -8.08 32.42 -5.12
CA ILE A 67 -9.45 32.87 -5.46
C ILE A 67 -9.65 34.39 -5.25
N GLY A 68 -8.56 35.14 -5.07
CA GLY A 68 -8.58 36.60 -4.94
C GLY A 68 -9.03 37.14 -3.58
N ARG A 69 -9.31 36.29 -2.59
CA ARG A 69 -9.65 36.71 -1.21
C ARG A 69 -8.39 36.99 -0.41
N ILE A 70 -8.41 38.05 0.38
CA ILE A 70 -7.38 38.31 1.38
C ILE A 70 -7.62 37.39 2.57
N ALA A 71 -6.60 36.62 2.95
CA ALA A 71 -6.65 35.73 4.11
C ALA A 71 -5.40 35.95 4.99
N PRO A 72 -5.52 35.76 6.32
CA PRO A 72 -4.39 35.85 7.22
C PRO A 72 -3.32 34.79 6.90
N HIS A 73 -2.07 35.21 6.95
CA HIS A 73 -0.89 34.38 6.85
C HIS A 73 0.00 34.61 8.06
N ILE A 74 0.14 33.59 8.89
CA ILE A 74 0.99 33.62 10.07
C ILE A 74 2.22 32.76 9.79
N SER A 75 3.40 33.34 9.95
CA SER A 75 4.67 32.63 9.86
C SER A 75 5.38 32.65 11.22
N VAL A 76 5.83 31.48 11.66
CA VAL A 76 6.64 31.30 12.87
C VAL A 76 7.99 30.73 12.47
N ASN A 77 9.06 31.46 12.81
CA ASN A 77 10.43 31.00 12.66
C ASN A 77 11.04 30.72 14.03
N VAL A 78 11.66 29.55 14.19
CA VAL A 78 12.39 29.15 15.39
C VAL A 78 13.88 29.28 15.14
N GLU A 79 14.51 30.17 15.90
CA GLU A 79 15.95 30.44 15.86
C GLU A 79 16.61 30.02 17.18
N PRO A 80 17.90 29.69 17.21
CA PRO A 80 18.61 29.46 18.47
C PRO A 80 18.79 30.78 19.24
N LEU A 81 18.66 30.76 20.57
CA LEU A 81 18.82 31.95 21.42
C LEU A 81 20.28 32.47 21.46
N THR A 82 21.24 31.58 21.21
CA THR A 82 22.69 31.87 21.17
C THR A 82 23.27 31.35 19.85
N ALA A 83 24.19 32.09 19.24
CA ALA A 83 24.86 31.67 18.00
C ALA A 83 25.49 30.27 18.16
N LEU A 84 25.31 29.43 17.14
CA LEU A 84 25.65 28.00 17.06
C LEU A 84 27.12 27.68 17.43
N THR A 85 27.47 27.64 18.72
CA THR A 85 28.59 26.83 19.21
C THR A 85 28.03 25.46 19.57
N THR A 86 28.02 24.56 18.58
CA THR A 86 27.82 23.10 18.71
C THR A 86 26.87 22.69 19.84
N PHE A 87 25.57 22.69 19.57
CA PHE A 87 24.60 21.99 20.42
C PHE A 87 24.97 20.50 20.43
N LEU A 88 25.75 20.08 21.42
CA LEU A 88 25.82 18.67 21.81
C LEU A 88 24.47 18.35 22.49
N PRO A 89 23.68 17.40 21.96
CA PRO A 89 22.43 17.01 22.61
C PRO A 89 22.75 16.38 23.97
N THR A 90 22.64 17.16 25.04
CA THR A 90 22.85 16.71 26.41
C THR A 90 21.59 16.04 26.93
N ASN A 91 21.36 14.76 26.62
CA ASN A 91 20.37 13.84 27.25
C ASN A 91 18.95 14.38 27.59
N ASN A 92 18.55 15.54 27.06
CA ASN A 92 17.34 16.25 27.41
C ASN A 92 16.42 16.22 26.19
N SER A 93 15.17 15.81 26.42
CA SER A 93 14.06 15.85 25.48
C SER A 93 14.12 17.12 24.60
N LEU A 94 13.94 16.95 23.29
CA LEU A 94 13.84 18.07 22.33
C LEU A 94 12.87 19.15 22.85
N PRO A 95 13.15 20.44 22.61
CA PRO A 95 12.22 21.50 22.98
C PRO A 95 10.87 21.25 22.32
N GLN A 96 9.83 21.20 23.14
CA GLN A 96 8.46 20.98 22.69
C GLN A 96 7.75 22.31 22.50
N ILE A 97 7.23 22.52 21.31
CA ILE A 97 6.46 23.71 20.92
C ILE A 97 5.05 23.24 20.59
N THR A 98 4.05 23.81 21.25
CA THR A 98 2.65 23.49 21.01
C THR A 98 1.97 24.68 20.36
N VAL A 99 1.36 24.46 19.20
CA VAL A 99 0.64 25.47 18.43
C VAL A 99 -0.82 25.07 18.35
N GLN A 100 -1.69 25.83 19.01
CA GLN A 100 -3.14 25.73 18.84
C GLN A 100 -3.53 26.46 17.56
N VAL A 101 -4.22 25.77 16.66
CA VAL A 101 -4.62 26.27 15.34
C VAL A 101 -6.08 25.92 15.07
N PRO A 102 -6.80 26.67 14.21
CA PRO A 102 -8.11 26.25 13.70
C PRO A 102 -8.03 24.89 12.99
N GLU A 103 -9.07 24.06 13.09
CA GLU A 103 -9.17 22.81 12.33
C GLU A 103 -9.09 23.07 10.81
N LYS A 104 -9.78 24.10 10.32
CA LYS A 104 -9.79 24.46 8.90
C LYS A 104 -8.66 25.43 8.59
N ILE A 105 -7.51 24.93 8.16
CA ILE A 105 -6.31 25.74 7.98
C ILE A 105 -5.39 25.13 6.93
N ASN A 106 -4.73 25.98 6.14
CA ASN A 106 -3.61 25.53 5.32
C ASN A 106 -2.33 25.52 6.18
N LEU A 107 -1.67 24.37 6.29
CA LEU A 107 -0.53 24.19 7.18
C LEU A 107 0.74 23.86 6.39
N SER A 108 1.76 24.68 6.52
CA SER A 108 3.11 24.41 6.01
C SER A 108 4.11 24.35 7.16
N CYS A 109 4.62 23.16 7.50
CA CYS A 109 5.64 22.98 8.54
C CYS A 109 6.93 22.42 7.96
N SER A 110 8.08 23.05 8.26
CA SER A 110 9.41 22.60 7.84
C SER A 110 10.39 22.61 9.00
N LEU A 111 10.81 21.42 9.46
CA LEU A 111 11.80 21.24 10.52
C LEU A 111 13.08 20.66 9.90
N PHE A 112 14.10 21.51 9.73
CA PHE A 112 15.30 21.15 8.97
C PHE A 112 16.32 20.34 9.78
N ALA A 113 16.25 20.41 11.11
CA ALA A 113 17.18 19.71 11.98
C ALA A 113 16.84 18.23 12.13
N GLU A 114 17.86 17.37 12.18
CA GLU A 114 17.70 15.94 12.41
C GLU A 114 17.03 15.64 13.76
N GLY A 115 16.28 14.53 13.81
CA GLY A 115 15.53 14.12 14.99
C GLY A 115 14.27 14.95 15.28
N SER A 116 13.97 15.98 14.48
CA SER A 116 12.78 16.82 14.70
C SER A 116 11.47 16.06 14.46
N PHE A 117 10.45 16.38 15.25
CA PHE A 117 9.18 15.65 15.25
C PHE A 117 8.00 16.58 15.00
N ILE A 118 7.07 16.16 14.15
CA ILE A 118 5.79 16.86 13.91
C ILE A 118 4.67 15.96 14.39
N SER A 119 3.79 16.49 15.27
CA SER A 119 2.63 15.79 15.80
C SER A 119 1.34 16.58 15.54
N ILE A 120 0.31 15.90 15.04
CA ILE A 120 -1.04 16.44 14.83
C ILE A 120 -2.04 15.45 15.43
N PRO A 121 -2.32 15.50 16.75
CA PRO A 121 -3.20 14.55 17.42
C PRO A 121 -4.69 14.70 17.05
N GLY A 122 -5.06 15.72 16.27
CA GLY A 122 -6.43 15.97 15.84
C GLY A 122 -6.60 15.96 14.33
N LYS A 123 -7.63 16.67 13.84
CA LYS A 123 -7.93 16.81 12.41
C LYS A 123 -7.45 18.17 11.90
N ILE A 124 -6.80 18.18 10.75
CA ILE A 124 -6.58 19.41 9.96
C ILE A 124 -7.30 19.27 8.62
N GLU A 125 -8.02 20.32 8.22
CA GLU A 125 -8.75 20.45 6.96
C GLU A 125 -8.24 21.67 6.17
N GLY A 126 -7.46 21.44 5.12
CA GLY A 126 -6.84 22.44 4.26
C GLY A 126 -5.63 21.85 3.54
N ASP A 127 -4.92 22.66 2.77
CA ASP A 127 -3.70 22.18 2.12
C ASP A 127 -2.58 22.02 3.14
N VAL A 128 -1.94 20.85 3.15
CA VAL A 128 -0.98 20.45 4.18
C VAL A 128 0.35 20.09 3.54
N ALA A 129 1.42 20.79 3.93
CA ALA A 129 2.79 20.48 3.55
C ALA A 129 3.65 20.31 4.82
N LEU A 130 4.03 19.07 5.15
CA LEU A 130 4.84 18.75 6.32
C LEU A 130 6.18 18.16 5.89
N ASN A 131 7.26 18.77 6.34
CA ASN A 131 8.62 18.38 6.00
C ASN A 131 9.50 18.34 7.26
N THR A 132 10.10 17.20 7.55
CA THR A 132 11.07 17.02 8.64
C THR A 132 12.12 15.98 8.27
N ASN A 133 13.29 15.99 8.91
CA ASN A 133 14.24 14.89 8.80
C ASN A 133 13.99 13.78 9.84
N GLY A 134 13.11 14.00 10.82
CA GLY A 134 12.69 13.00 11.80
C GLY A 134 11.36 12.35 11.43
N ALA A 135 10.35 12.42 12.30
CA ALA A 135 9.07 11.74 12.08
C ALA A 135 7.87 12.69 12.06
N ILE A 136 6.85 12.30 11.28
CA ILE A 136 5.53 12.92 11.24
C ILE A 136 4.54 11.91 11.82
N HIS A 137 3.77 12.37 12.80
CA HIS A 137 2.64 11.65 13.33
C HIS A 137 1.39 12.52 13.21
N ALA A 138 0.40 12.08 12.44
CA ALA A 138 -0.85 12.79 12.27
C ALA A 138 -2.03 11.86 12.50
N LYS A 139 -3.11 12.36 13.09
CA LYS A 139 -4.32 11.57 13.27
C LYS A 139 -5.19 11.62 12.02
N LYS A 140 -5.60 12.82 11.59
CA LYS A 140 -6.43 13.03 10.39
C LYS A 140 -5.97 14.24 9.59
N LEU A 141 -5.79 14.04 8.29
CA LEU A 141 -5.49 15.11 7.35
C LEU A 141 -6.52 15.10 6.22
N ARG A 142 -7.12 16.26 5.93
CA ARG A 142 -8.06 16.45 4.83
C ARG A 142 -7.67 17.69 4.06
N GLY A 143 -7.69 17.67 2.73
CA GLY A 143 -7.27 18.82 1.94
C GLY A 143 -7.48 18.64 0.46
N HIS A 144 -7.07 19.63 -0.35
CA HIS A 144 -6.93 19.41 -1.77
C HIS A 144 -5.55 18.79 -2.05
N ASP A 145 -4.51 19.39 -1.49
CA ASP A 145 -3.13 18.95 -1.60
C ASP A 145 -2.53 18.57 -0.24
N ILE A 146 -2.04 17.34 -0.13
CA ILE A 146 -1.33 16.85 1.07
C ILE A 146 0.05 16.32 0.67
N ASP A 147 1.10 16.99 1.14
CA ASP A 147 2.50 16.68 0.89
C ASP A 147 3.22 16.35 2.20
N LEU A 148 3.71 15.10 2.34
CA LEU A 148 4.41 14.63 3.53
C LEU A 148 5.83 14.19 3.18
N LYS A 149 6.82 14.73 3.89
CA LYS A 149 8.23 14.36 3.77
C LYS A 149 8.87 14.15 5.13
N ALA A 150 9.30 12.92 5.42
CA ALA A 150 9.97 12.59 6.69
C ALA A 150 10.80 11.30 6.59
N HIS A 151 11.50 10.94 7.66
CA HIS A 151 12.05 9.59 7.80
C HIS A 151 10.95 8.57 8.13
N SER A 152 10.07 8.89 9.08
CA SER A 152 8.92 8.04 9.41
C SER A 152 7.64 8.85 9.36
N ILE A 153 6.63 8.34 8.65
CA ILE A 153 5.34 9.01 8.48
C ILE A 153 4.25 8.04 8.91
N ILE A 154 3.44 8.47 9.87
CA ILE A 154 2.32 7.69 10.39
C ILE A 154 1.07 8.57 10.38
N VAL A 155 0.05 8.10 9.68
CA VAL A 155 -1.30 8.67 9.75
C VAL A 155 -2.26 7.67 10.39
N GLU A 156 -2.68 7.94 11.63
CA GLU A 156 -3.39 6.95 12.46
C GLU A 156 -4.77 6.58 11.90
N ASP A 157 -5.54 7.56 11.41
CA ASP A 157 -6.93 7.35 10.99
C ASP A 157 -7.12 7.53 9.48
N LEU A 158 -7.04 8.79 8.99
CA LEU A 158 -7.51 9.14 7.65
C LEU A 158 -6.65 10.21 6.99
N VAL A 159 -6.28 9.95 5.73
CA VAL A 159 -5.88 10.96 4.74
C VAL A 159 -7.00 11.08 3.71
N GLU A 160 -7.54 12.27 3.50
CA GLU A 160 -8.51 12.57 2.43
C GLU A 160 -8.00 13.73 1.58
N ALA A 161 -7.58 13.49 0.34
CA ALA A 161 -6.97 14.51 -0.52
C ALA A 161 -7.42 14.41 -1.97
N ALA A 162 -7.38 15.48 -2.75
CA ALA A 162 -7.41 15.32 -4.21
C ALA A 162 -6.08 14.72 -4.67
N ARG A 163 -4.96 15.31 -4.24
CA ARG A 163 -3.59 14.85 -4.51
C ARG A 163 -2.84 14.60 -3.21
N PHE A 164 -2.27 13.41 -3.08
CA PHE A 164 -1.51 12.97 -1.92
C PHE A 164 -0.10 12.57 -2.34
N ARG A 165 0.93 13.21 -1.77
CA ARG A 165 2.33 12.89 -2.05
C ARG A 165 3.08 12.58 -0.78
N VAL A 166 3.81 11.46 -0.80
CA VAL A 166 4.62 11.00 0.32
C VAL A 166 6.05 10.77 -0.17
N LYS A 167 7.02 11.33 0.54
CA LYS A 167 8.44 11.02 0.39
C LYS A 167 9.01 10.63 1.74
N SER A 168 9.14 9.33 1.97
CA SER A 168 9.70 8.78 3.20
C SER A 168 11.11 8.25 2.96
N THR A 169 12.04 8.45 3.90
CA THR A 169 13.35 7.76 3.86
C THR A 169 13.39 6.50 4.74
N GLY A 170 12.31 6.21 5.47
CA GLY A 170 12.24 5.09 6.40
C GLY A 170 10.97 4.28 6.19
N ARG A 171 9.82 4.86 6.53
CA ARG A 171 8.53 4.17 6.52
C ARG A 171 7.35 5.10 6.26
N PHE A 172 6.30 4.58 5.61
CA PHE A 172 4.99 5.20 5.53
C PHE A 172 3.89 4.24 6.01
N ARG A 173 3.03 4.74 6.89
CA ARG A 173 1.88 4.00 7.41
C ARG A 173 0.62 4.86 7.40
N ALA A 174 -0.49 4.29 6.96
CA ALA A 174 -1.80 4.92 7.06
C ALA A 174 -2.91 3.89 7.26
N LYS A 175 -3.89 4.18 8.11
CA LYS A 175 -5.06 3.31 8.25
C LYS A 175 -6.00 3.47 7.05
N GLN A 176 -6.32 4.69 6.66
CA GLN A 176 -7.16 4.95 5.49
C GLN A 176 -6.57 6.08 4.66
N VAL A 177 -6.47 5.86 3.34
CA VAL A 177 -6.10 6.87 2.36
C VAL A 177 -7.21 6.94 1.32
N HIS A 178 -7.86 8.09 1.22
CA HIS A 178 -8.86 8.41 0.22
C HIS A 178 -8.34 9.54 -0.64
N CYS A 179 -8.04 9.27 -1.91
CA CYS A 179 -7.61 10.33 -2.81
C CYS A 179 -8.01 10.12 -4.26
N SER A 180 -7.77 11.10 -5.13
CA SER A 180 -7.89 10.90 -6.59
C SER A 180 -6.55 10.48 -7.17
N GLN A 181 -5.47 11.08 -6.68
CA GLN A 181 -4.10 10.76 -7.07
C GLN A 181 -3.21 10.58 -5.83
N ALA A 182 -2.45 9.48 -5.79
CA ALA A 182 -1.40 9.25 -4.78
C ALA A 182 -0.04 8.96 -5.44
N ASP A 183 1.02 9.61 -4.95
CA ASP A 183 2.41 9.25 -5.27
C ASP A 183 3.17 9.02 -3.95
N ILE A 184 3.45 7.77 -3.63
CA ILE A 184 4.10 7.34 -2.39
C ILE A 184 5.48 6.78 -2.74
N GLN A 185 6.52 7.45 -2.27
CA GLN A 185 7.90 7.05 -2.48
C GLN A 185 8.55 6.77 -1.13
N VAL A 186 9.10 5.56 -0.96
CA VAL A 186 9.90 5.19 0.21
C VAL A 186 11.32 4.86 -0.26
N HIS A 187 12.29 5.59 0.29
CA HIS A 187 13.71 5.42 0.03
C HIS A 187 14.39 4.62 1.13
N ASP A 188 15.59 4.11 0.84
CA ASP A 188 16.48 3.59 1.88
C ASP A 188 17.13 4.75 2.64
N SER A 189 17.25 4.60 3.95
CA SER A 189 18.21 5.37 4.72
C SER A 189 18.81 4.46 5.79
N ASP A 190 20.13 4.54 5.93
CA ASP A 190 20.92 3.87 6.98
C ASP A 190 20.59 4.39 8.40
N LEU A 191 19.54 5.21 8.56
CA LEU A 191 19.17 5.82 9.83
C LEU A 191 18.53 4.77 10.76
N PRO A 192 18.94 4.74 12.04
CA PRO A 192 18.51 3.70 12.97
C PRO A 192 17.00 3.74 13.21
N ARG A 193 16.41 2.54 13.29
CA ARG A 193 15.01 2.28 13.59
C ARG A 193 14.64 2.88 14.95
N GLN A 194 14.07 4.08 14.95
CA GLN A 194 13.43 4.64 16.14
C GLN A 194 12.02 5.07 15.77
N HIS A 195 11.06 4.17 16.02
CA HIS A 195 9.72 4.44 16.53
C HIS A 195 8.88 3.17 16.35
N THR A 196 8.61 2.48 17.46
CA THR A 196 7.53 1.52 17.57
C THR A 196 6.27 2.30 17.92
N VAL A 197 5.30 2.33 17.01
CA VAL A 197 3.92 2.63 17.41
C VAL A 197 3.36 1.31 17.89
N ASP A 198 2.87 1.28 19.13
CA ASP A 198 2.16 0.14 19.70
C ASP A 198 0.75 0.08 19.08
N ASP A 199 0.69 -0.33 17.82
CA ASP A 199 -0.56 -0.71 17.18
C ASP A 199 -0.51 -2.22 16.89
N PRO A 200 -1.48 -3.00 17.39
CA PRO A 200 -1.52 -4.44 17.17
C PRO A 200 -1.60 -4.83 15.69
N ASP A 201 -2.05 -3.95 14.82
CA ASP A 201 -2.19 -4.19 13.38
C ASP A 201 -0.93 -3.83 12.55
N ASP A 202 0.10 -3.28 13.21
CA ASP A 202 1.35 -2.83 12.58
C ASP A 202 2.28 -4.02 12.28
N GLU A 203 2.33 -4.43 11.01
CA GLU A 203 3.20 -5.52 10.56
C GLU A 203 4.54 -5.01 10.02
N LYS A 204 4.96 -3.80 10.42
CA LYS A 204 6.31 -3.24 10.19
C LYS A 204 6.76 -3.20 8.72
N SER A 205 5.80 -3.20 7.78
CA SER A 205 6.08 -3.08 6.35
C SER A 205 6.55 -1.65 6.01
N LEU A 206 7.36 -1.47 4.97
CA LEU A 206 7.88 -0.13 4.60
C LEU A 206 6.75 0.81 4.17
N VAL A 207 5.80 0.29 3.41
CA VAL A 207 4.49 0.88 3.16
C VAL A 207 3.44 -0.04 3.75
N ASP A 208 2.66 0.45 4.71
CA ASP A 208 1.56 -0.29 5.33
C ASP A 208 0.26 0.54 5.30
N ILE A 209 -0.68 0.14 4.44
CA ILE A 209 -1.95 0.82 4.24
C ILE A 209 -3.10 -0.15 4.55
N SER A 210 -3.98 0.20 5.50
CA SER A 210 -5.11 -0.69 5.80
C SER A 210 -6.27 -0.58 4.79
N ALA A 211 -6.53 0.61 4.26
CA ALA A 211 -7.51 0.79 3.20
C ALA A 211 -7.13 1.94 2.27
N LEU A 212 -7.02 1.65 0.97
CA LEU A 212 -6.73 2.61 -0.08
C LEU A 212 -7.97 2.78 -0.97
N PHE A 213 -8.46 4.01 -1.08
CA PHE A 213 -9.61 4.38 -1.91
C PHE A 213 -9.18 5.44 -2.92
N ILE A 214 -9.09 5.03 -4.18
CA ILE A 214 -8.80 5.91 -5.30
C ILE A 214 -10.10 6.27 -6.01
N SER A 215 -10.45 7.54 -5.94
CA SER A 215 -11.60 8.10 -6.63
C SER A 215 -11.26 8.26 -8.10
N THR A 216 -11.89 7.47 -8.96
CA THR A 216 -11.78 7.60 -10.40
C THR A 216 -12.61 8.79 -10.87
N GLY A 217 -12.01 9.98 -10.87
CA GLY A 217 -12.55 11.14 -11.58
C GLY A 217 -12.31 11.01 -13.09
N ASN A 218 -12.97 11.87 -13.89
CA ASN A 218 -12.71 11.99 -15.33
C ASN A 218 -11.29 12.53 -15.66
N ASP A 219 -10.48 12.81 -14.64
CA ASP A 219 -9.15 13.36 -14.80
C ASP A 219 -8.16 12.26 -15.18
N ALA A 220 -7.57 12.41 -16.37
CA ALA A 220 -6.44 11.61 -16.84
C ALA A 220 -5.28 11.74 -15.83
N GLY A 221 -5.03 10.69 -15.06
CA GLY A 221 -4.03 10.68 -13.98
C GLY A 221 -4.57 10.26 -12.61
N SER A 222 -5.85 9.88 -12.51
CA SER A 222 -6.40 9.24 -11.30
C SER A 222 -5.74 7.88 -11.07
N GLY A 223 -5.19 7.64 -9.88
CA GLY A 223 -4.39 6.44 -9.59
C GLY A 223 -3.46 6.58 -8.38
N ALA A 224 -3.07 5.46 -7.79
CA ALA A 224 -1.99 5.40 -6.82
C ALA A 224 -0.72 4.83 -7.44
N SER A 225 0.41 5.53 -7.29
CA SER A 225 1.74 5.04 -7.62
C SER A 225 2.54 4.86 -6.33
N ILE A 226 2.97 3.65 -6.03
CA ILE A 226 3.74 3.31 -4.83
C ILE A 226 5.10 2.75 -5.25
N ARG A 227 6.18 3.44 -4.89
CA ARG A 227 7.55 3.08 -5.27
C ARG A 227 8.42 2.89 -4.05
N VAL A 228 8.98 1.70 -3.90
CA VAL A 228 9.90 1.37 -2.81
C VAL A 228 11.29 1.13 -3.39
N HIS A 229 12.23 2.00 -3.04
CA HIS A 229 13.58 1.94 -3.58
C HIS A 229 14.40 0.80 -2.96
N PRO A 230 15.35 0.21 -3.72
CA PRO A 230 16.18 -0.90 -3.27
C PRO A 230 16.77 -0.70 -1.87
N ARG A 231 16.79 -1.77 -1.08
CA ARG A 231 17.37 -1.77 0.27
C ARG A 231 18.40 -2.87 0.44
N ARG A 232 19.35 -2.67 1.35
CA ARG A 232 20.31 -3.73 1.72
C ARG A 232 19.66 -4.88 2.47
N THR A 233 18.68 -4.58 3.33
CA THR A 233 17.97 -5.57 4.13
C THR A 233 16.51 -5.21 4.23
N LEU A 234 15.67 -6.24 4.29
CA LEU A 234 14.23 -6.10 4.47
C LEU A 234 13.81 -7.13 5.52
N SER A 235 13.26 -6.67 6.64
CA SER A 235 12.81 -7.58 7.70
C SER A 235 11.44 -8.17 7.37
N HIS A 236 10.47 -7.32 7.01
CA HIS A 236 9.09 -7.69 6.69
C HIS A 236 8.80 -7.43 5.21
N ARG A 237 7.62 -6.88 4.86
CA ARG A 237 7.25 -6.60 3.47
C ARG A 237 7.75 -5.23 3.03
N ALA A 238 7.96 -5.05 1.73
CA ALA A 238 8.14 -3.73 1.16
C ALA A 238 6.79 -3.00 1.14
N VAL A 239 5.74 -3.66 0.65
CA VAL A 239 4.41 -3.07 0.54
C VAL A 239 3.35 -4.02 1.07
N ARG A 240 2.45 -3.48 1.91
CA ARG A 240 1.24 -4.15 2.35
C ARG A 240 0.05 -3.22 2.20
N ILE A 241 -0.96 -3.67 1.46
CA ILE A 241 -2.25 -2.98 1.37
C ILE A 241 -3.34 -4.00 1.71
N LYS A 242 -4.08 -3.78 2.81
CA LYS A 242 -5.09 -4.75 3.27
C LYS A 242 -6.39 -4.73 2.45
N SER A 243 -6.70 -3.61 1.82
CA SER A 243 -7.88 -3.38 0.97
C SER A 243 -7.58 -2.25 0.00
N ASN A 244 -7.86 -2.46 -1.29
CA ASN A 244 -7.63 -1.49 -2.35
C ASN A 244 -8.91 -1.33 -3.19
N HIS A 245 -9.33 -0.08 -3.39
CA HIS A 245 -10.44 0.28 -4.27
C HIS A 245 -9.94 1.29 -5.31
N GLY A 246 -9.93 0.89 -6.58
CA GLY A 246 -9.42 1.70 -7.69
C GLY A 246 -7.99 1.35 -8.12
N PRO A 247 -7.45 2.06 -9.13
CA PRO A 247 -6.20 1.70 -9.79
C PRO A 247 -4.97 1.97 -8.91
N VAL A 248 -4.12 0.95 -8.75
CA VAL A 248 -2.84 1.04 -8.03
C VAL A 248 -1.70 0.43 -8.84
N LEU A 249 -0.58 1.14 -8.92
CA LEU A 249 0.70 0.72 -9.47
C LEU A 249 1.71 0.60 -8.32
N ILE A 250 2.41 -0.52 -8.26
CA ILE A 250 3.39 -0.82 -7.22
C ILE A 250 4.71 -1.26 -7.86
N GLU A 251 5.78 -0.53 -7.56
CA GLU A 251 7.14 -0.87 -7.96
C GLU A 251 7.97 -1.17 -6.70
N ALA A 252 8.35 -2.43 -6.53
CA ALA A 252 9.18 -2.91 -5.43
C ALA A 252 10.48 -3.53 -5.96
N ASN A 253 11.14 -2.80 -6.86
CA ASN A 253 12.35 -3.24 -7.55
C ASN A 253 13.58 -3.14 -6.64
N GLY A 254 14.51 -4.08 -6.81
CA GLY A 254 15.74 -4.28 -6.03
C GLY A 254 15.52 -4.57 -4.55
N GLN A 255 14.34 -5.08 -4.16
CA GLN A 255 14.09 -5.45 -2.76
C GLN A 255 14.71 -6.82 -2.44
N PRO A 256 15.41 -6.97 -1.30
CA PRO A 256 15.89 -8.26 -0.87
C PRO A 256 14.73 -9.07 -0.27
N ARG A 257 14.88 -10.40 -0.30
CA ARG A 257 13.96 -11.34 0.34
C ARG A 257 13.76 -10.99 1.83
N PRO A 258 12.51 -10.88 2.34
CA PRO A 258 12.21 -10.60 3.74
C PRO A 258 12.86 -11.57 4.71
N THR A 259 13.61 -11.12 5.72
CA THR A 259 14.33 -12.05 6.62
C THR A 259 13.45 -12.66 7.72
N GLU A 260 12.40 -11.95 8.15
CA GLU A 260 11.50 -12.42 9.19
C GLU A 260 10.37 -13.28 8.61
N ARG A 261 9.82 -14.14 9.47
CA ARG A 261 8.69 -15.01 9.14
C ARG A 261 7.47 -14.58 9.93
N ASN A 262 6.31 -14.77 9.35
CA ASN A 262 5.04 -14.62 10.02
C ASN A 262 4.96 -15.60 11.19
N GLU A 263 4.71 -15.09 12.40
CA GLU A 263 4.69 -15.89 13.62
C GLU A 263 3.59 -16.95 13.63
N PHE A 264 2.47 -16.67 12.96
CA PHE A 264 1.31 -17.56 12.91
C PHE A 264 1.46 -18.64 11.84
N THR A 265 1.88 -18.26 10.64
CA THR A 265 2.00 -19.21 9.53
C THR A 265 3.37 -19.87 9.43
N GLN A 266 4.37 -19.35 10.14
CA GLN A 266 5.78 -19.72 10.04
C GLN A 266 6.36 -19.56 8.61
N MET A 267 5.62 -18.89 7.74
CA MET A 267 5.99 -18.61 6.36
C MET A 267 6.70 -17.27 6.29
N GLN A 268 7.59 -17.14 5.33
CA GLN A 268 8.20 -15.87 5.03
C GLN A 268 7.16 -14.91 4.45
N TYR A 269 7.31 -13.63 4.81
CA TYR A 269 6.49 -12.58 4.23
C TYR A 269 6.79 -12.40 2.74
N PRO A 270 5.79 -12.09 1.90
CA PRO A 270 6.03 -11.64 0.54
C PRO A 270 6.64 -10.23 0.50
N ILE A 271 7.27 -9.84 -0.60
CA ILE A 271 7.71 -8.45 -0.80
C ILE A 271 6.48 -7.53 -0.91
N VAL A 272 5.48 -7.97 -1.68
CA VAL A 272 4.22 -7.25 -1.89
C VAL A 272 3.04 -8.12 -1.46
N GLU A 273 2.18 -7.57 -0.60
CA GLU A 273 0.90 -8.17 -0.23
C GLU A 273 -0.25 -7.19 -0.51
N LEU A 274 -1.15 -7.59 -1.40
CA LEU A 274 -2.40 -6.87 -1.71
C LEU A 274 -3.59 -7.71 -1.30
N GLY A 275 -4.39 -7.19 -0.38
CA GLY A 275 -5.66 -7.73 0.05
C GLY A 275 -6.84 -6.95 -0.52
N GLY A 276 -7.97 -7.62 -0.72
CA GLY A 276 -9.25 -6.99 -1.01
C GLY A 276 -9.20 -6.04 -2.22
N VAL A 277 -8.58 -6.49 -3.32
CA VAL A 277 -8.44 -5.68 -4.53
C VAL A 277 -9.78 -5.59 -5.24
N ASN A 278 -10.29 -4.37 -5.36
CA ASN A 278 -11.51 -4.01 -6.07
C ASN A 278 -11.15 -2.97 -7.16
N GLY A 279 -10.88 -3.46 -8.36
CA GLY A 279 -10.42 -2.66 -9.50
C GLY A 279 -9.09 -3.16 -10.05
N GLN A 280 -8.33 -2.27 -10.70
CA GLN A 280 -7.07 -2.58 -11.35
C GLN A 280 -5.89 -2.55 -10.37
N CYS A 281 -4.98 -3.52 -10.49
CA CYS A 281 -3.66 -3.45 -9.85
C CYS A 281 -2.53 -3.81 -10.82
N GLU A 282 -1.44 -3.06 -10.76
CA GLU A 282 -0.19 -3.35 -11.44
C GLU A 282 0.93 -3.50 -10.39
N VAL A 283 1.67 -4.60 -10.45
CA VAL A 283 2.76 -4.91 -9.52
C VAL A 283 4.00 -5.30 -10.33
N SER A 284 5.11 -4.61 -10.08
CA SER A 284 6.44 -4.93 -10.59
C SER A 284 7.39 -5.23 -9.44
N ILE A 285 7.96 -6.43 -9.45
CA ILE A 285 9.03 -6.87 -8.57
C ILE A 285 10.20 -7.31 -9.45
N GLN A 286 11.28 -6.54 -9.37
CA GLN A 286 12.57 -6.89 -9.97
C GLN A 286 13.61 -7.15 -8.87
N GLU A 287 14.37 -8.23 -8.92
CA GLU A 287 15.35 -8.65 -7.92
C GLU A 287 16.73 -8.11 -8.27
N SER A 288 17.47 -7.65 -7.26
CA SER A 288 18.83 -7.12 -7.44
C SER A 288 19.94 -8.18 -7.34
N SER A 289 19.61 -9.41 -6.93
CA SER A 289 20.60 -10.44 -6.60
C SER A 289 20.11 -11.85 -6.91
N SER A 290 20.96 -12.67 -7.50
CA SER A 290 20.72 -14.07 -7.83
C SER A 290 20.68 -14.95 -6.58
N TYR A 291 19.54 -15.03 -5.89
CA TYR A 291 19.34 -16.06 -4.87
C TYR A 291 19.02 -17.40 -5.56
N SER A 292 19.70 -18.47 -5.13
CA SER A 292 19.48 -19.82 -5.65
C SER A 292 18.23 -20.51 -5.10
N ASP A 293 17.64 -19.97 -4.03
CA ASP A 293 16.44 -20.52 -3.40
C ASP A 293 15.18 -19.74 -3.80
N SER A 294 14.48 -20.26 -4.80
CA SER A 294 13.23 -19.72 -5.33
C SER A 294 11.98 -20.18 -4.56
N ASN A 295 12.12 -21.02 -3.52
CA ASN A 295 10.98 -21.63 -2.83
C ASN A 295 10.39 -20.71 -1.74
N TRP A 296 9.89 -19.56 -2.14
CA TRP A 296 9.20 -18.59 -1.29
C TRP A 296 8.21 -17.78 -2.13
N VAL A 297 7.24 -17.10 -1.50
CA VAL A 297 6.25 -16.28 -2.21
C VAL A 297 6.73 -14.83 -2.20
N SER A 298 6.97 -14.23 -3.37
CA SER A 298 7.40 -12.83 -3.51
C SER A 298 6.22 -11.86 -3.59
N CYS A 299 5.13 -12.30 -4.22
CA CYS A 299 3.93 -11.49 -4.41
C CYS A 299 2.69 -12.29 -4.01
N GLN A 300 1.84 -11.67 -3.19
CA GLN A 300 0.54 -12.21 -2.82
C GLN A 300 -0.57 -11.21 -3.14
N VAL A 301 -1.56 -11.61 -3.92
CA VAL A 301 -2.70 -10.76 -4.31
C VAL A 301 -4.02 -11.47 -4.05
N HIS A 302 -4.93 -10.81 -3.35
CA HIS A 302 -6.31 -11.25 -3.17
C HIS A 302 -7.27 -10.30 -3.89
N VAL A 303 -7.96 -10.82 -4.89
CA VAL A 303 -8.87 -10.10 -5.78
C VAL A 303 -10.31 -10.35 -5.35
N ASP A 304 -10.98 -9.29 -4.91
CA ASP A 304 -12.41 -9.30 -4.56
C ASP A 304 -13.28 -9.06 -5.79
N SER A 305 -12.86 -8.12 -6.64
CA SER A 305 -13.55 -7.76 -7.88
C SER A 305 -12.61 -7.04 -8.85
N LEU A 306 -12.82 -7.28 -10.14
CA LEU A 306 -12.09 -6.61 -11.21
C LEU A 306 -13.04 -5.67 -11.95
N SER A 307 -12.53 -4.51 -12.37
CA SER A 307 -13.26 -3.59 -13.25
C SER A 307 -13.18 -4.06 -14.71
N ALA A 308 -14.32 -4.09 -15.39
CA ALA A 308 -14.36 -4.37 -16.83
C ALA A 308 -13.56 -3.31 -17.61
N GLY A 309 -12.82 -3.74 -18.64
CA GLY A 309 -12.03 -2.85 -19.51
C GLY A 309 -10.68 -2.41 -18.96
N SER A 310 -10.21 -2.97 -17.83
CA SER A 310 -8.88 -2.70 -17.28
C SER A 310 -8.16 -4.00 -16.94
N VAL A 311 -6.90 -4.13 -17.37
CA VAL A 311 -6.08 -5.31 -17.10
C VAL A 311 -5.26 -5.10 -15.84
N SER A 312 -5.34 -6.03 -14.90
CA SER A 312 -4.41 -6.09 -13.77
C SER A 312 -3.20 -6.93 -14.14
N LEU A 313 -2.00 -6.42 -13.88
CA LEU A 313 -0.74 -7.03 -14.28
C LEU A 313 0.15 -7.29 -13.07
N VAL A 314 0.63 -8.52 -12.92
CA VAL A 314 1.64 -8.86 -11.91
C VAL A 314 2.88 -9.36 -12.62
N THR A 315 4.01 -8.71 -12.40
CA THR A 315 5.34 -9.09 -12.89
C THR A 315 6.28 -9.32 -11.72
N ALA A 316 6.84 -10.53 -11.63
CA ALA A 316 7.77 -10.89 -10.55
C ALA A 316 8.93 -11.73 -11.09
N ASP A 317 10.14 -11.18 -11.10
CA ASP A 317 11.33 -11.88 -11.59
C ASP A 317 11.99 -12.83 -10.56
N SER A 318 11.38 -12.94 -9.38
CA SER A 318 11.88 -13.70 -8.25
C SER A 318 10.73 -14.22 -7.40
N GLY A 319 10.94 -15.38 -6.77
CA GLY A 319 9.95 -16.04 -5.91
C GLY A 319 8.63 -16.38 -6.62
N HIS A 320 7.77 -17.11 -5.92
CA HIS A 320 6.45 -17.52 -6.40
C HIS A 320 5.43 -16.38 -6.31
N VAL A 321 4.43 -16.44 -7.20
CA VAL A 321 3.28 -15.54 -7.19
C VAL A 321 2.06 -16.31 -6.72
N ALA A 322 1.42 -15.86 -5.64
CA ALA A 322 0.22 -16.47 -5.08
C ALA A 322 -0.97 -15.53 -5.25
N ILE A 323 -2.00 -15.97 -5.97
CA ILE A 323 -3.18 -15.15 -6.26
C ILE A 323 -4.44 -15.89 -5.83
N THR A 324 -5.31 -15.16 -5.14
CA THR A 324 -6.58 -15.67 -4.64
C THR A 324 -7.72 -14.83 -5.17
N VAL A 325 -8.67 -15.44 -5.88
CA VAL A 325 -9.80 -14.74 -6.51
C VAL A 325 -11.10 -15.10 -5.81
N ASP A 326 -11.95 -14.13 -5.52
CA ASP A 326 -13.30 -14.39 -5.01
C ASP A 326 -14.18 -15.08 -6.06
N ARG A 327 -14.95 -16.10 -5.66
CA ARG A 327 -15.81 -16.91 -6.59
C ARG A 327 -16.86 -16.11 -7.38
N LYS A 328 -17.08 -14.85 -7.03
CA LYS A 328 -18.03 -13.94 -7.69
C LYS A 328 -17.40 -13.19 -8.87
N VAL A 329 -16.09 -13.30 -9.03
CA VAL A 329 -15.34 -12.71 -10.15
C VAL A 329 -15.41 -13.65 -11.35
N ALA A 330 -15.91 -13.14 -12.48
CA ALA A 330 -15.63 -13.73 -13.78
C ALA A 330 -14.44 -12.98 -14.38
N ALA A 331 -13.44 -13.70 -14.85
CA ALA A 331 -12.26 -13.10 -15.44
C ALA A 331 -11.52 -14.03 -16.38
N ASP A 332 -11.06 -13.46 -17.49
CA ASP A 332 -10.09 -14.09 -18.38
C ASP A 332 -8.68 -13.82 -17.85
N LEU A 333 -7.90 -14.89 -17.76
CA LEU A 333 -6.60 -14.91 -17.13
C LEU A 333 -5.55 -15.35 -18.12
N ARG A 334 -4.43 -14.63 -18.17
CA ARG A 334 -3.24 -15.01 -18.92
C ARG A 334 -2.07 -15.17 -17.95
N LEU A 335 -1.57 -16.40 -17.83
CA LEU A 335 -0.56 -16.77 -16.86
C LEU A 335 0.69 -17.25 -17.59
N LEU A 336 1.84 -16.66 -17.29
CA LEU A 336 3.13 -17.02 -17.85
C LEU A 336 4.15 -17.26 -16.73
N SER A 337 4.58 -18.51 -16.58
CA SER A 337 5.67 -18.89 -15.68
C SER A 337 6.93 -19.20 -16.49
N CYS A 338 8.05 -18.59 -16.10
CA CYS A 338 9.37 -18.88 -16.64
C CYS A 338 10.32 -19.39 -15.55
N LEU A 339 11.27 -20.27 -15.89
CA LEU A 339 12.27 -20.74 -14.92
C LEU A 339 13.46 -19.79 -14.74
N GLN A 340 13.64 -18.83 -15.65
CA GLN A 340 14.76 -17.89 -15.61
C GLN A 340 14.22 -16.46 -15.68
N ALA A 341 14.77 -15.59 -14.85
CA ALA A 341 14.54 -14.15 -14.97
C ALA A 341 15.07 -13.69 -16.33
N LYS A 342 14.21 -13.01 -17.10
CA LYS A 342 14.59 -12.37 -18.36
C LYS A 342 14.34 -10.89 -18.23
N GLU A 343 15.26 -10.08 -18.74
CA GLU A 343 15.10 -8.63 -18.85
C GLU A 343 13.79 -8.27 -19.59
N THR A 344 13.32 -9.15 -20.46
CA THR A 344 12.10 -9.01 -21.25
C THR A 344 10.81 -9.41 -20.53
N LEU A 345 10.83 -9.86 -19.26
CA LEU A 345 9.59 -10.32 -18.58
C LEU A 345 8.59 -9.19 -18.38
N LEU A 346 9.05 -7.98 -18.07
CA LEU A 346 8.18 -6.82 -17.90
C LEU A 346 7.50 -6.42 -19.22
N GLU A 347 8.28 -6.36 -20.30
CA GLU A 347 7.78 -6.11 -21.66
C GLU A 347 6.81 -7.20 -22.09
N THR A 348 7.13 -8.46 -21.81
CA THR A 348 6.25 -9.60 -22.11
C THR A 348 4.94 -9.50 -21.33
N GLY A 349 4.98 -9.12 -20.05
CA GLY A 349 3.77 -8.93 -19.25
C GLY A 349 2.88 -7.81 -19.78
N SER A 350 3.49 -6.70 -20.18
CA SER A 350 2.77 -5.58 -20.81
C SER A 350 2.13 -6.01 -22.12
N LEU A 351 2.86 -6.72 -22.98
CA LEU A 351 2.32 -7.27 -24.22
C LEU A 351 1.19 -8.27 -23.97
N LEU A 352 1.34 -9.17 -23.00
CA LEU A 352 0.28 -10.13 -22.66
C LEU A 352 -0.99 -9.46 -22.10
N ALA A 353 -0.86 -8.28 -21.51
CA ALA A 353 -1.98 -7.49 -21.01
C ALA A 353 -2.68 -6.67 -22.11
N GLU A 354 -1.95 -6.25 -23.15
CA GLU A 354 -2.46 -5.32 -24.17
C GLU A 354 -2.79 -5.95 -25.52
N GLU A 355 -2.12 -7.05 -25.87
CA GLU A 355 -2.22 -7.71 -27.18
C GLU A 355 -3.37 -8.71 -27.19
N ASP A 356 -4.18 -8.70 -28.25
CA ASP A 356 -5.34 -9.59 -28.38
C ASP A 356 -5.16 -10.62 -29.50
N ASP A 357 -4.11 -10.48 -30.33
CA ASP A 357 -3.77 -11.45 -31.37
C ASP A 357 -3.01 -12.67 -30.83
N ASP A 358 -3.69 -13.81 -30.77
CA ASP A 358 -3.13 -15.12 -30.38
C ASP A 358 -1.90 -15.52 -31.21
N GLU A 359 -1.84 -15.16 -32.50
CA GLU A 359 -0.65 -15.44 -33.32
C GLU A 359 0.55 -14.62 -32.87
N MET A 360 0.32 -13.37 -32.45
CA MET A 360 1.35 -12.47 -31.95
C MET A 360 1.83 -12.91 -30.58
N ILE A 361 0.92 -13.30 -29.68
CA ILE A 361 1.25 -13.94 -28.40
C ILE A 361 2.10 -15.19 -28.66
N GLY A 362 1.69 -16.06 -29.59
CA GLY A 362 2.45 -17.25 -29.98
C GLY A 362 3.88 -16.93 -30.47
N LYS A 363 4.05 -15.86 -31.26
CA LYS A 363 5.39 -15.39 -31.71
C LYS A 363 6.24 -14.91 -30.53
N ILE A 364 5.66 -14.16 -29.59
CA ILE A 364 6.36 -13.66 -28.38
C ILE A 364 6.84 -14.84 -27.53
N LEU A 365 5.95 -15.80 -27.25
CA LEU A 365 6.27 -16.99 -26.46
C LEU A 365 7.38 -17.82 -27.11
N LYS A 366 7.35 -17.95 -28.45
CA LYS A 366 8.40 -18.65 -29.20
C LYS A 366 9.75 -17.93 -29.12
N GLN A 367 9.78 -16.61 -29.27
CA GLN A 367 11.01 -15.81 -29.12
C GLN A 367 11.61 -15.96 -27.72
N LEU A 368 10.78 -16.04 -26.68
CA LEU A 368 11.26 -16.30 -25.32
C LEU A 368 11.92 -17.69 -25.23
N CYS A 369 11.40 -18.71 -25.91
CA CYS A 369 12.01 -20.04 -25.92
C CYS A 369 13.31 -20.12 -26.73
N ASP A 370 13.40 -19.40 -27.85
CA ASP A 370 14.51 -19.49 -28.81
C ASP A 370 15.80 -18.77 -28.34
N ASN A 371 15.78 -18.10 -27.18
CA ASN A 371 16.94 -17.50 -26.51
C ASN A 371 17.40 -18.32 -25.28
N PRO A 372 18.00 -19.52 -25.44
CA PRO A 372 18.53 -20.27 -24.31
C PRO A 372 19.85 -19.67 -23.82
N THR A 373 19.82 -19.00 -22.67
CA THR A 373 21.02 -18.80 -21.86
C THR A 373 21.55 -20.17 -21.45
N LYS A 374 22.80 -20.47 -21.86
CA LYS A 374 23.46 -21.79 -21.74
C LYS A 374 23.83 -22.15 -20.29
N GLU A 375 22.87 -22.30 -19.40
CA GLU A 375 23.10 -22.93 -18.10
C GLU A 375 21.88 -23.79 -17.74
N GLN A 376 21.88 -25.04 -18.22
CA GLN A 376 20.94 -26.09 -17.80
C GLN A 376 21.66 -26.99 -16.81
N SER A 377 21.33 -26.86 -15.52
CA SER A 377 21.53 -27.93 -14.54
C SER A 377 20.31 -28.86 -14.58
N ASP A 378 20.59 -30.14 -14.69
CA ASP A 378 19.67 -31.23 -15.08
C ASP A 378 18.79 -31.74 -13.92
N ASP A 379 18.32 -30.85 -13.03
CA ASP A 379 17.55 -31.28 -11.85
C ASP A 379 16.11 -30.75 -11.87
N SER A 380 15.23 -31.61 -12.42
CA SER A 380 13.82 -31.37 -12.63
C SER A 380 13.02 -31.41 -11.32
N THR A 381 12.30 -30.34 -10.99
CA THR A 381 11.04 -30.46 -10.21
C THR A 381 9.97 -29.50 -10.77
N THR A 382 9.16 -30.02 -11.69
CA THR A 382 8.08 -29.27 -12.36
C THR A 382 6.81 -29.17 -11.52
N THR A 383 6.43 -27.95 -11.12
CA THR A 383 5.04 -27.47 -11.23
C THR A 383 5.03 -25.95 -11.34
N LYS A 384 4.84 -25.40 -12.54
CA LYS A 384 5.04 -23.99 -12.89
C LYS A 384 3.77 -23.13 -12.78
N ILE A 385 2.62 -23.65 -13.20
CA ILE A 385 1.31 -22.99 -12.98
C ILE A 385 0.35 -23.98 -12.33
N GLN A 386 -0.19 -23.62 -11.17
CA GLN A 386 -1.11 -24.45 -10.39
C GLN A 386 -2.45 -23.74 -10.24
N LEU A 387 -3.48 -24.29 -10.90
CA LEU A 387 -4.88 -23.89 -10.70
C LEU A 387 -5.50 -24.84 -9.68
N LEU A 388 -5.68 -24.38 -8.43
CA LEU A 388 -6.04 -25.26 -7.31
C LEU A 388 -7.55 -25.48 -7.15
N SER A 389 -8.38 -24.70 -7.84
CA SER A 389 -9.84 -24.75 -7.73
C SER A 389 -10.52 -25.24 -9.01
N PRO A 390 -11.66 -25.96 -8.91
CA PRO A 390 -12.44 -26.39 -10.07
C PRO A 390 -13.28 -25.26 -10.70
N ALA A 391 -13.11 -24.01 -10.24
CA ALA A 391 -13.74 -22.84 -10.82
C ALA A 391 -12.96 -22.29 -12.03
N PHE A 392 -11.73 -22.76 -12.24
CA PHE A 392 -10.95 -22.43 -13.42
C PHE A 392 -11.24 -23.44 -14.53
N SER A 393 -11.68 -22.96 -15.68
CA SER A 393 -11.70 -23.71 -16.93
C SER A 393 -10.48 -23.32 -17.75
N LYS A 394 -9.60 -24.29 -18.02
CA LYS A 394 -8.49 -24.09 -18.97
C LYS A 394 -9.07 -24.08 -20.39
N GLU A 395 -8.69 -23.09 -21.17
CA GLU A 395 -8.97 -23.11 -22.62
C GLU A 395 -7.90 -23.98 -23.28
N SER A 396 -8.34 -25.00 -24.03
CA SER A 396 -7.44 -26.01 -24.60
C SER A 396 -6.55 -25.49 -25.72
N ASP A 397 -6.91 -24.37 -26.34
CA ASP A 397 -6.39 -24.01 -27.66
C ASP A 397 -5.18 -23.05 -27.58
N ALA A 398 -4.97 -22.35 -26.45
CA ALA A 398 -3.90 -21.36 -26.28
C ALA A 398 -2.82 -21.74 -25.24
N SER A 399 -2.82 -22.97 -24.71
CA SER A 399 -1.78 -23.39 -23.76
C SER A 399 -0.45 -23.71 -24.45
N PHE A 400 0.66 -23.18 -23.93
CA PHE A 400 2.01 -23.43 -24.45
C PHE A 400 2.95 -23.86 -23.32
N ALA A 401 3.61 -25.01 -23.45
CA ALA A 401 4.47 -25.52 -22.40
C ALA A 401 5.77 -26.10 -22.96
N THR A 402 6.88 -25.71 -22.33
CA THR A 402 8.22 -26.25 -22.52
C THR A 402 8.86 -26.54 -21.16
N ASN A 403 10.06 -27.15 -21.15
CA ASN A 403 10.80 -27.41 -19.91
C ASN A 403 11.14 -26.13 -19.15
N THR A 404 11.23 -24.97 -19.80
CA THR A 404 11.64 -23.68 -19.17
C THR A 404 10.54 -22.63 -19.10
N LEU A 405 9.42 -22.80 -19.81
CA LEU A 405 8.31 -21.86 -19.86
C LEU A 405 6.95 -22.58 -19.85
N GLU A 406 5.96 -22.09 -19.10
CA GLU A 406 4.55 -22.53 -19.17
C GLU A 406 3.66 -21.30 -19.32
N TYR A 407 2.77 -21.33 -20.30
CA TYR A 407 1.75 -20.33 -20.55
C TYR A 407 0.38 -21.00 -20.53
N VAL A 408 -0.54 -20.41 -19.77
CA VAL A 408 -1.91 -20.90 -19.58
C VAL A 408 -2.87 -19.74 -19.73
N THR A 409 -3.82 -19.89 -20.65
CA THR A 409 -5.08 -19.13 -20.63
C THR A 409 -6.10 -19.90 -19.79
N ALA A 410 -6.80 -19.17 -18.91
CA ALA A 410 -7.84 -19.75 -18.08
C ALA A 410 -8.95 -18.74 -17.88
N VAL A 411 -10.17 -19.25 -17.76
CA VAL A 411 -11.33 -18.44 -17.39
C VAL A 411 -11.75 -18.81 -15.97
N VAL A 412 -12.04 -17.80 -15.17
CA VAL A 412 -12.79 -17.96 -13.92
C VAL A 412 -14.26 -17.77 -14.24
N GLU A 413 -15.06 -18.80 -14.06
CA GLU A 413 -16.51 -18.66 -14.19
C GLU A 413 -17.09 -18.02 -12.93
N ASN A 414 -17.96 -17.03 -13.09
CA ASN A 414 -18.72 -16.48 -11.98
C ASN A 414 -19.70 -17.53 -11.45
N LYS A 415 -19.42 -18.07 -10.27
CA LYS A 415 -20.29 -19.05 -9.59
C LYS A 415 -21.24 -18.39 -8.59
N SER A 416 -21.71 -17.17 -8.86
CA SER A 416 -22.66 -16.43 -8.02
C SER A 416 -23.98 -17.15 -7.77
N ALA A 417 -24.36 -18.12 -8.60
CA ALA A 417 -25.53 -18.97 -8.42
C ALA A 417 -25.31 -20.13 -7.42
N GLU A 418 -24.07 -20.45 -7.04
CA GLU A 418 -23.80 -21.36 -5.93
C GLU A 418 -24.10 -20.62 -4.62
N PRO A 419 -24.97 -21.15 -3.74
CA PRO A 419 -25.33 -20.47 -2.50
C PRO A 419 -24.07 -20.21 -1.67
N ASP A 420 -23.87 -18.95 -1.24
CA ASP A 420 -22.88 -18.59 -0.20
C ASP A 420 -23.12 -19.57 0.96
N SER A 421 -22.21 -20.54 1.15
CA SER A 421 -22.56 -21.88 1.70
C SER A 421 -22.98 -21.92 3.19
N ARG A 422 -23.41 -20.81 3.78
CA ARG A 422 -23.84 -20.73 5.19
C ARG A 422 -25.06 -19.87 5.48
N PHE A 423 -25.70 -19.21 4.50
CA PHE A 423 -26.81 -18.28 4.81
C PHE A 423 -28.22 -18.65 4.37
N ASP A 424 -28.46 -19.86 3.87
CA ASP A 424 -29.83 -20.38 3.86
C ASP A 424 -30.18 -21.02 5.22
N ARG A 425 -30.06 -20.22 6.30
CA ARG A 425 -30.73 -20.52 7.56
C ARG A 425 -32.04 -19.75 7.56
N GLN A 426 -33.11 -20.52 7.42
CA GLN A 426 -34.49 -20.11 7.61
C GLN A 426 -34.62 -19.08 8.75
N SER A 427 -35.16 -17.91 8.41
CA SER A 427 -35.63 -16.78 9.24
C SER A 427 -34.74 -15.52 9.27
N GLY A 428 -35.27 -14.44 8.65
CA GLY A 428 -34.71 -13.08 8.65
C GLY A 428 -34.15 -12.60 7.30
N LYS A 429 -34.98 -12.59 6.24
CA LYS A 429 -34.55 -12.34 4.85
C LYS A 429 -34.09 -10.89 4.59
N VAL A 430 -32.78 -10.68 4.47
CA VAL A 430 -32.26 -9.81 3.40
C VAL A 430 -32.31 -10.63 2.12
N ARG A 431 -33.02 -10.16 1.09
CA ARG A 431 -33.02 -10.84 -0.21
C ARG A 431 -31.64 -10.66 -0.85
N ILE A 432 -30.75 -11.62 -0.61
CA ILE A 432 -29.41 -11.68 -1.22
C ILE A 432 -29.51 -11.58 -2.74
N ASP A 433 -30.54 -12.18 -3.36
CA ASP A 433 -30.79 -12.06 -4.80
C ASP A 433 -31.01 -10.59 -5.23
N GLY A 434 -31.63 -9.77 -4.38
CA GLY A 434 -31.83 -8.34 -4.65
C GLY A 434 -30.57 -7.51 -4.43
N ALA A 435 -29.78 -7.82 -3.40
CA ALA A 435 -28.52 -7.12 -3.11
C ALA A 435 -27.41 -7.48 -4.10
N GLY A 436 -27.31 -8.76 -4.48
CA GLY A 436 -26.40 -9.26 -5.52
C GLY A 436 -26.78 -8.74 -6.90
N SER A 437 -28.07 -8.76 -7.25
CA SER A 437 -28.53 -8.16 -8.51
C SER A 437 -28.30 -6.64 -8.55
N GLN A 438 -28.47 -5.90 -7.44
CA GLN A 438 -28.15 -4.46 -7.43
C GLN A 438 -26.64 -4.18 -7.54
N ALA A 439 -25.80 -4.95 -6.83
CA ALA A 439 -24.34 -4.78 -6.86
C ALA A 439 -23.73 -5.18 -8.23
N LEU A 440 -24.29 -6.20 -8.88
CA LEU A 440 -23.80 -6.76 -10.15
C LEU A 440 -24.58 -6.27 -11.38
N SER A 441 -25.71 -5.56 -11.23
CA SER A 441 -26.53 -5.08 -12.37
C SER A 441 -25.77 -4.18 -13.34
N ARG A 442 -24.68 -3.55 -12.90
CA ARG A 442 -23.79 -2.73 -13.75
C ARG A 442 -22.61 -3.51 -14.35
N PHE A 443 -22.45 -4.78 -13.98
CA PHE A 443 -21.35 -5.66 -14.38
C PHE A 443 -21.83 -6.88 -15.17
N SER A 444 -23.15 -7.12 -15.27
CA SER A 444 -23.70 -8.08 -16.23
C SER A 444 -23.74 -7.43 -17.63
N PRO A 445 -23.10 -8.04 -18.64
CA PRO A 445 -23.27 -7.61 -20.02
C PRO A 445 -24.74 -7.86 -20.40
N THR A 446 -25.54 -6.79 -20.44
CA THR A 446 -26.97 -6.88 -20.76
C THR A 446 -27.26 -6.68 -22.25
N ALA A 447 -26.24 -6.74 -23.10
CA ALA A 447 -26.40 -6.72 -24.55
C ALA A 447 -25.51 -7.78 -25.22
N PRO A 448 -26.06 -8.72 -26.01
CA PRO A 448 -25.27 -9.70 -26.78
C PRO A 448 -24.54 -9.09 -28.00
N ASN A 449 -24.27 -7.77 -28.00
CA ASN A 449 -23.74 -7.03 -29.14
C ASN A 449 -22.68 -5.98 -28.76
N GLU A 450 -22.22 -5.93 -27.50
CA GLU A 450 -20.99 -5.19 -27.20
C GLU A 450 -19.81 -6.08 -27.58
N HIS A 451 -18.89 -5.54 -28.39
CA HIS A 451 -17.57 -6.15 -28.59
C HIS A 451 -17.02 -6.48 -27.20
N VAL A 452 -16.98 -7.76 -26.86
CA VAL A 452 -16.27 -8.22 -25.68
C VAL A 452 -14.82 -7.89 -25.98
N ASP A 453 -14.24 -6.92 -25.27
CA ASP A 453 -12.80 -6.69 -25.34
C ASP A 453 -12.12 -8.04 -25.03
N GLU A 454 -11.39 -8.57 -26.00
CA GLU A 454 -10.68 -9.87 -25.91
C GLU A 454 -9.46 -9.81 -24.95
N ARG A 455 -9.31 -8.68 -24.26
CA ARG A 455 -8.25 -8.39 -23.31
C ARG A 455 -8.45 -9.17 -22.01
N PRO A 456 -7.38 -9.76 -21.47
CA PRO A 456 -7.47 -10.48 -20.22
C PRO A 456 -7.76 -9.48 -19.09
N LEU A 457 -8.63 -9.83 -18.16
CA LEU A 457 -8.82 -8.97 -16.98
C LEU A 457 -7.65 -9.11 -15.99
N PHE A 458 -6.86 -10.17 -16.12
CA PHE A 458 -5.72 -10.43 -15.23
C PHE A 458 -4.56 -11.14 -15.96
N ALA A 459 -3.38 -10.51 -15.98
CA ALA A 459 -2.16 -11.06 -16.53
C ALA A 459 -1.10 -11.25 -15.43
N VAL A 460 -0.46 -12.42 -15.40
CA VAL A 460 0.57 -12.74 -14.41
C VAL A 460 1.79 -13.30 -15.12
N VAL A 461 2.92 -12.65 -14.93
CA VAL A 461 4.21 -13.10 -15.45
C VAL A 461 5.17 -13.23 -14.29
N GLY A 462 5.77 -14.41 -14.12
CA GLY A 462 6.75 -14.55 -13.05
C GLY A 462 7.77 -15.66 -13.20
N VAL A 463 8.82 -15.57 -12.41
CA VAL A 463 9.86 -16.60 -12.28
C VAL A 463 9.44 -17.60 -11.22
N GLY A 464 9.36 -18.88 -11.59
CA GLY A 464 8.89 -19.93 -10.70
C GLY A 464 7.38 -20.09 -10.68
N ASN A 465 6.83 -20.59 -9.58
CA ASN A 465 5.47 -21.10 -9.55
C ASN A 465 4.44 -19.98 -9.43
N ILE A 466 3.42 -20.02 -10.29
CA ILE A 466 2.20 -19.23 -10.16
C ILE A 466 1.13 -20.14 -9.57
N VAL A 467 0.60 -19.76 -8.40
CA VAL A 467 -0.45 -20.52 -7.72
C VAL A 467 -1.72 -19.67 -7.69
N LEU A 468 -2.79 -20.22 -8.26
CA LEU A 468 -4.07 -19.56 -8.37
C LEU A 468 -5.16 -20.38 -7.68
N GLU A 469 -5.94 -19.74 -6.81
CA GLU A 469 -7.05 -20.36 -6.09
C GLU A 469 -8.28 -19.47 -6.11
N THR A 470 -9.47 -20.08 -6.15
CA THR A 470 -10.72 -19.36 -5.85
C THR A 470 -11.17 -19.63 -4.43
N VAL A 471 -11.56 -18.58 -3.70
CA VAL A 471 -12.12 -18.70 -2.35
C VAL A 471 -13.54 -18.15 -2.30
N SER A 472 -14.35 -18.70 -1.40
CA SER A 472 -15.58 -18.03 -1.01
C SER A 472 -15.23 -16.86 -0.09
N TRP A 473 -16.05 -15.81 -0.08
CA TRP A 473 -15.90 -14.65 0.82
C TRP A 473 -15.70 -15.06 2.30
N PHE A 474 -16.43 -16.08 2.77
CA PHE A 474 -16.23 -16.64 4.12
C PHE A 474 -14.88 -17.36 4.29
N GLY A 475 -14.39 -18.03 3.25
CA GLY A 475 -13.06 -18.66 3.25
C GLY A 475 -11.93 -17.62 3.30
N ALA A 476 -12.08 -16.51 2.58
CA ALA A 476 -11.15 -15.38 2.65
C ALA A 476 -11.11 -14.77 4.07
N ILE A 477 -12.29 -14.53 4.67
CA ILE A 477 -12.40 -14.04 6.05
C ILE A 477 -11.78 -15.03 7.04
N ALA A 478 -12.10 -16.31 6.95
CA ALA A 478 -11.59 -17.31 7.89
C ALA A 478 -10.05 -17.41 7.87
N ARG A 479 -9.42 -17.35 6.69
CA ARG A 479 -7.96 -17.32 6.54
C ARG A 479 -7.34 -16.07 7.15
N ARG A 480 -7.95 -14.91 6.90
CA ARG A 480 -7.48 -13.62 7.42
C ARG A 480 -7.39 -13.59 8.94
N TYR A 481 -8.31 -14.27 9.62
CA TYR A 481 -8.37 -14.30 11.09
C TYR A 481 -7.76 -15.56 11.70
N GLY A 482 -7.09 -16.42 10.92
CA GLY A 482 -6.54 -17.68 11.43
C GLY A 482 -7.60 -18.60 12.04
N LEU A 483 -8.87 -18.45 11.64
CA LEU A 483 -10.02 -19.20 12.16
C LEU A 483 -10.16 -20.57 11.49
N GLU A 484 -9.03 -21.23 11.18
CA GLU A 484 -9.04 -22.64 10.83
C GLU A 484 -9.42 -23.45 12.09
N GLU A 485 -10.72 -23.62 12.32
CA GLU A 485 -11.23 -24.42 13.44
C GLU A 485 -10.81 -25.89 13.26
N SER A 486 -9.76 -26.28 13.98
CA SER A 486 -9.55 -27.66 14.37
C SER A 486 -10.73 -28.08 15.25
N GLU A 487 -11.57 -28.97 14.74
CA GLU A 487 -12.61 -29.69 15.48
C GLU A 487 -13.92 -28.94 15.78
N ARG A 488 -14.75 -28.70 14.76
CA ARG A 488 -16.21 -28.89 14.90
C ARG A 488 -16.85 -29.31 13.58
N GLU A 489 -17.56 -30.43 13.65
CA GLU A 489 -18.20 -31.10 12.54
C GLU A 489 -19.40 -30.29 12.02
N LEU A 490 -19.21 -29.64 10.87
CA LEU A 490 -20.30 -29.23 9.99
C LEU A 490 -20.10 -29.86 8.61
N GLY A 491 -20.87 -30.92 8.35
CA GLY A 491 -21.48 -31.22 7.04
C GLY A 491 -20.57 -31.39 5.83
N ARG A 492 -20.20 -32.65 5.58
CA ARG A 492 -19.58 -33.25 4.37
C ARG A 492 -19.90 -32.58 3.03
N THR A 493 -18.97 -31.81 2.46
CA THR A 493 -18.31 -32.02 1.14
C THR A 493 -17.39 -30.84 0.79
N ALA A 494 -16.28 -30.75 1.51
CA ALA A 494 -15.02 -30.20 1.00
C ALA A 494 -13.93 -30.99 1.71
N SER A 495 -13.22 -31.86 0.98
CA SER A 495 -12.26 -32.78 1.58
C SER A 495 -11.13 -31.99 2.22
N ARG A 496 -11.04 -32.17 3.54
CA ARG A 496 -9.99 -31.74 4.46
C ARG A 496 -8.59 -32.14 3.98
N ARG A 497 -7.73 -31.14 3.81
CA ARG A 497 -6.29 -31.16 4.16
C ARG A 497 -5.83 -29.70 4.16
N GLY A 498 -5.13 -29.26 5.21
CA GLY A 498 -4.59 -27.90 5.33
C GLY A 498 -3.75 -27.55 4.11
N ARG A 499 -4.34 -26.83 3.15
CA ARG A 499 -3.67 -26.34 1.96
C ARG A 499 -3.36 -24.87 2.17
N LEU A 500 -2.17 -24.65 2.72
CA LEU A 500 -1.34 -23.49 2.44
C LEU A 500 -1.23 -23.31 0.91
N LEU A 501 -1.32 -22.06 0.44
CA LEU A 501 -0.85 -21.67 -0.89
C LEU A 501 0.68 -21.59 -0.87
N VAL A 502 1.30 -22.74 -0.63
CA VAL A 502 2.75 -22.92 -0.73
C VAL A 502 2.91 -24.11 -1.66
N PRO A 503 3.68 -23.99 -2.76
CA PRO A 503 4.00 -25.16 -3.56
C PRO A 503 4.63 -26.21 -2.62
N PRO A 504 4.28 -27.50 -2.77
CA PRO A 504 4.76 -28.53 -1.86
C PRO A 504 6.29 -28.48 -1.78
N PRO A 505 6.89 -28.69 -0.61
CA PRO A 505 8.35 -28.72 -0.49
C PRO A 505 8.91 -29.73 -1.49
N THR A 506 9.91 -29.30 -2.26
CA THR A 506 10.71 -30.20 -3.08
C THR A 506 11.22 -31.31 -2.17
N ARG A 507 10.89 -32.56 -2.47
CA ARG A 507 11.47 -33.69 -1.76
C ARG A 507 12.95 -33.68 -2.10
N GLY A 508 13.78 -33.21 -1.17
CA GLY A 508 15.23 -33.36 -1.26
C GLY A 508 15.57 -34.84 -1.41
N SER A 509 16.36 -35.16 -2.42
CA SER A 509 17.12 -36.40 -2.52
C SER A 509 18.36 -36.32 -1.65
#